data_AF-A0A812KTL2-F1
#
_entry.id   AF-A0A812KTL2-F1
#
_cell.length_a   1.000
_cell.length_b   1.000
_cell.length_c   1.000
_cell.angle_alpha   90.00
_cell.angle_beta   90.00
_cell.angle_gamma   90.00
#
_symmetry.space_group_name_H-M   'P 1'
#
loop_
_entity.id
_entity.type
_entity.pdbx_description
1 polymer ?
#
loop_
_entity_poly.entity_id
_entity_poly.type
_entity_poly.pdbx_seq_one_letter_code
_entity_poly.pdbx_strand_id
1 'polypeptide(L)'
;MGDRTCGSSFLRLCMAKPTLYSLQPHTWKVGYRTSKVYWEEFQTREDAEGRYQELWWSKVLISPEGDVQWCSSGILDPKGVGVAALLLSVGGGFGDVESPLPALEKGDVAFIPADRLPGTSEVLQLIWDRVASRSSISWFGSRVSADSLCYFDVEKHPGVRGYVALTIDDAPCRLGPKNSMLPEIRKLLKEHQAQATFMLLGKFVPQYEAELLELLREGHELGNHGLVDKSYGASSPKEFEDAVEECTKRITDLQCRAGLSSAFPWFRPPHGRLSAVMAKIVEQKALRILMCDTYACCPVIQDGDFIGRFLGKQAEHGSIILIHMPEHGFREWCLLGLQTLLKQLKERNMKVVTAGKLAELAGWSPEPLGRQMPCKLAL
;
A
#
# COMPACT_ATOMS: atom_id res chain seq x y z
N MET A 1 -31.88 52.45 23.85
CA MET A 1 -32.44 51.10 24.12
C MET A 1 -32.59 50.45 22.75
N GLY A 2 -31.61 49.70 22.26
CA GLY A 2 -31.34 48.30 22.65
C GLY A 2 -32.42 47.43 21.97
N ASP A 3 -32.15 46.55 21.03
CA ASP A 3 -31.09 45.55 21.04
C ASP A 3 -30.84 44.97 19.63
N ARG A 4 -29.60 44.56 19.34
CA ARG A 4 -29.20 43.81 18.14
C ARG A 4 -29.03 42.36 18.56
N THR A 5 -29.69 41.43 17.87
CA THR A 5 -29.26 40.02 17.89
C THR A 5 -28.97 39.54 16.48
N CYS A 6 -27.68 39.33 16.26
CA CYS A 6 -27.08 38.54 15.20
C CYS A 6 -27.37 37.06 15.48
N GLY A 7 -27.83 36.31 14.47
CA GLY A 7 -28.12 34.88 14.58
C GLY A 7 -27.74 34.16 13.30
N SER A 8 -26.67 33.38 13.38
CA SER A 8 -26.01 32.57 12.36
C SER A 8 -26.92 31.58 11.63
N SER A 9 -26.94 31.61 10.30
CA SER A 9 -27.53 30.57 9.45
C SER A 9 -26.42 29.75 8.77
N PHE A 10 -25.83 28.81 9.51
CA PHE A 10 -25.09 27.68 8.97
C PHE A 10 -25.66 26.42 9.63
N LEU A 11 -25.82 25.34 8.86
CA LEU A 11 -26.55 24.08 9.16
C LEU A 11 -28.03 24.08 8.74
N ARG A 12 -28.28 23.96 7.42
CA ARG A 12 -29.40 23.13 6.95
C ARG A 12 -28.87 21.70 6.79
N LEU A 13 -29.11 20.87 7.80
CA LEU A 13 -28.98 19.42 7.71
C LEU A 13 -30.17 18.93 6.86
N CYS A 14 -29.97 18.70 5.57
CA CYS A 14 -30.93 17.93 4.78
C CYS A 14 -30.81 16.45 5.17
N MET A 15 -31.55 16.04 6.21
CA MET A 15 -31.77 14.63 6.50
C MET A 15 -32.90 14.10 5.61
N ALA A 16 -32.53 13.49 4.48
CA ALA A 16 -33.45 12.60 3.77
C ALA A 16 -33.67 11.32 4.59
N LYS A 17 -34.92 10.84 4.61
CA LYS A 17 -35.31 9.62 5.37
C LYS A 17 -34.65 8.37 4.77
N PRO A 18 -34.24 7.39 5.61
CA PRO A 18 -33.57 6.18 5.16
C PRO A 18 -34.58 5.21 4.55
N THR A 19 -34.22 4.63 3.41
CA THR A 19 -34.98 3.52 2.84
C THR A 19 -34.05 2.33 2.70
N LEU A 20 -34.37 1.24 3.38
CA LEU A 20 -33.81 -0.09 3.12
C LEU A 20 -34.34 -0.55 1.76
N TYR A 21 -33.60 -0.30 0.68
CA TYR A 21 -33.97 -0.75 -0.66
C TYR A 21 -33.07 -1.89 -1.13
N SER A 22 -33.67 -2.85 -1.84
CA SER A 22 -32.95 -3.59 -2.88
C SER A 22 -32.51 -2.59 -3.94
N LEU A 23 -31.20 -2.37 -4.06
CA LEU A 23 -30.66 -1.37 -4.97
C LEU A 23 -30.93 -1.73 -6.43
N GLN A 24 -31.21 -0.71 -7.25
CA GLN A 24 -31.45 -0.88 -8.68
C GLN A 24 -30.16 -1.35 -9.36
N PRO A 25 -30.20 -2.40 -10.19
CA PRO A 25 -29.07 -2.71 -11.07
C PRO A 25 -28.85 -1.51 -12.02
N HIS A 26 -27.59 -1.16 -12.29
CA HIS A 26 -27.17 -0.14 -13.26
C HIS A 26 -27.27 1.35 -12.85
N THR A 27 -27.28 1.69 -11.57
CA THR A 27 -27.15 3.09 -11.08
C THR A 27 -25.84 3.34 -10.35
N TRP A 28 -25.32 4.56 -10.44
CA TRP A 28 -24.22 5.03 -9.60
C TRP A 28 -24.68 5.08 -8.15
N LYS A 29 -23.80 4.72 -7.21
CA LYS A 29 -24.17 4.61 -5.79
C LYS A 29 -23.13 5.28 -4.91
N VAL A 30 -23.59 6.10 -3.98
CA VAL A 30 -22.76 6.65 -2.90
C VAL A 30 -23.20 6.02 -1.59
N GLY A 31 -22.31 5.22 -1.02
CA GLY A 31 -22.46 4.68 0.33
C GLY A 31 -21.73 5.58 1.32
N TYR A 32 -22.33 5.84 2.48
CA TYR A 32 -21.64 6.52 3.58
C TYR A 32 -22.11 6.01 4.94
N ARG A 33 -21.24 6.12 5.95
CA ARG A 33 -21.51 5.61 7.29
C ARG A 33 -21.42 6.71 8.35
N THR A 34 -22.54 6.91 9.05
CA THR A 34 -22.59 7.74 10.28
C THR A 34 -22.70 6.80 11.49
N SER A 35 -23.88 6.65 12.10
CA SER A 35 -24.20 5.60 13.07
C SER A 35 -24.57 4.27 12.41
N LYS A 36 -25.02 4.32 11.14
CA LYS A 36 -25.41 3.18 10.29
C LYS A 36 -24.87 3.37 8.88
N VAL A 37 -24.93 2.33 8.06
CA VAL A 37 -24.68 2.40 6.62
C VAL A 37 -25.88 3.02 5.88
N TYR A 38 -25.61 3.97 4.99
CA TYR A 38 -26.57 4.61 4.10
C TYR A 38 -26.10 4.45 2.65
N TRP A 39 -27.06 4.34 1.73
CA TRP A 39 -26.82 4.29 0.29
C TRP A 39 -27.74 5.28 -0.42
N GLU A 40 -27.16 6.11 -1.30
CA GLU A 40 -27.85 7.02 -2.21
C GLU A 40 -27.57 6.57 -3.66
N GLU A 41 -28.59 6.62 -4.53
CA GLU A 41 -28.49 6.23 -5.94
C GLU A 41 -28.55 7.45 -6.86
N PHE A 42 -27.77 7.42 -7.94
CA PHE A 42 -27.61 8.49 -8.90
C PHE A 42 -27.67 7.94 -10.33
N GLN A 43 -28.27 8.71 -11.23
CA GLN A 43 -28.36 8.36 -12.65
C GLN A 43 -27.06 8.70 -13.39
N THR A 44 -26.37 9.76 -12.96
CA THR A 44 -25.13 10.23 -13.58
C THR A 44 -23.95 10.08 -12.64
N ARG A 45 -22.76 9.95 -13.23
CA ARG A 45 -21.49 9.95 -12.51
C ARG A 45 -21.25 11.29 -11.80
N GLU A 46 -21.54 12.39 -12.49
CA GLU A 46 -21.27 13.74 -12.00
C GLU A 46 -22.04 14.05 -10.71
N ASP A 47 -23.32 13.70 -10.65
CA ASP A 47 -24.12 13.88 -9.43
C ASP A 47 -23.59 13.03 -8.27
N ALA A 48 -23.19 11.79 -8.55
CA ALA A 48 -22.65 10.86 -7.56
C ALA A 48 -21.30 11.34 -7.03
N GLU A 49 -20.41 11.82 -7.90
CA GLU A 49 -19.12 12.41 -7.53
C GLU A 49 -19.33 13.69 -6.72
N GLY A 50 -20.23 14.58 -7.14
CA GLY A 50 -20.59 15.79 -6.40
C GLY A 50 -21.04 15.45 -4.99
N ARG A 51 -21.95 14.48 -4.84
CA ARG A 51 -22.39 14.01 -3.53
C ARG A 51 -21.26 13.41 -2.71
N TYR A 52 -20.39 12.60 -3.31
CA TYR A 52 -19.24 12.00 -2.64
C TYR A 52 -18.32 13.08 -2.06
N GLN A 53 -18.08 14.18 -2.77
CA GLN A 53 -17.21 15.27 -2.31
C GLN A 53 -17.82 16.06 -1.14
N GLU A 54 -19.15 16.20 -1.06
CA GLU A 54 -19.82 16.89 0.05
C GLU A 54 -19.74 16.12 1.39
N LEU A 55 -19.59 14.80 1.33
CA LEU A 55 -19.61 13.94 2.51
C LEU A 55 -18.24 13.97 3.21
N TRP A 56 -18.23 14.23 4.52
CA TRP A 56 -17.02 14.17 5.36
C TRP A 56 -16.93 12.89 6.21
N TRP A 57 -17.95 12.03 6.09
CA TRP A 57 -18.04 10.72 6.71
C TRP A 57 -17.30 9.66 5.89
N SER A 58 -17.06 8.48 6.47
CA SER A 58 -16.56 7.35 5.70
C SER A 58 -17.51 7.03 4.56
N LYS A 59 -16.98 6.88 3.35
CA LYS A 59 -17.75 6.94 2.11
C LYS A 59 -17.13 6.08 1.01
N VAL A 60 -17.99 5.55 0.13
CA VAL A 60 -17.62 4.77 -1.05
C VAL A 60 -18.48 5.22 -2.21
N LEU A 61 -17.87 5.45 -3.37
CA LEU A 61 -18.55 5.63 -4.64
C LEU A 61 -18.44 4.34 -5.44
N ILE A 62 -19.55 3.86 -6.00
CA ILE A 62 -19.64 2.62 -6.76
C ILE A 62 -20.26 2.90 -8.12
N SER A 63 -19.71 2.27 -9.15
CA SER A 63 -20.24 2.34 -10.50
C SER A 63 -21.54 1.52 -10.66
N PRO A 64 -22.31 1.75 -11.74
CA PRO A 64 -23.45 0.92 -12.13
C PRO A 64 -23.17 -0.59 -12.18
N GLU A 65 -21.92 -0.98 -12.46
CA GLU A 65 -21.42 -2.35 -12.57
C GLU A 65 -21.05 -2.97 -11.22
N GLY A 66 -21.08 -2.20 -10.14
CA GLY A 66 -20.70 -2.65 -8.79
C GLY A 66 -19.22 -2.46 -8.45
N ASP A 67 -18.45 -1.76 -9.29
CA ASP A 67 -17.03 -1.53 -9.06
C ASP A 67 -16.81 -0.34 -8.12
N VAL A 68 -15.92 -0.50 -7.14
CA VAL A 68 -15.51 0.60 -6.27
C VAL A 68 -14.73 1.62 -7.09
N GLN A 69 -15.26 2.83 -7.19
CA GLN A 69 -14.64 3.92 -7.93
C GLN A 69 -13.77 4.76 -7.01
N TRP A 70 -14.29 5.17 -5.86
CA TRP A 70 -13.56 5.91 -4.82
C TRP A 70 -13.93 5.40 -3.44
N CYS A 71 -12.99 5.45 -2.50
CA CYS A 71 -13.26 5.14 -1.10
C CYS A 71 -12.43 6.03 -0.17
N SER A 72 -13.03 6.44 0.94
CA SER A 72 -12.32 7.15 1.99
C SER A 72 -12.92 6.91 3.37
N SER A 73 -12.08 6.98 4.40
CA SER A 73 -12.49 7.00 5.79
C SER A 73 -12.76 8.44 6.22
N GLY A 74 -13.86 8.68 6.93
CA GLY A 74 -14.17 10.01 7.43
C GLY A 74 -13.15 10.47 8.47
N ILE A 75 -13.07 11.79 8.70
CA ILE A 75 -12.09 12.41 9.60
C ILE A 75 -12.14 11.81 11.02
N LEU A 76 -13.33 11.41 11.49
CA LEU A 76 -13.55 10.80 12.81
C LEU A 76 -13.50 9.26 12.81
N ASP A 77 -13.09 8.64 11.71
CA ASP A 77 -12.93 7.20 11.56
C ASP A 77 -11.45 6.81 11.39
N PRO A 78 -10.58 7.05 12.40
CA PRO A 78 -9.15 6.81 12.28
C PRO A 78 -8.78 5.32 12.12
N LYS A 79 -9.74 4.42 12.36
CA LYS A 79 -9.58 2.96 12.23
C LYS A 79 -10.18 2.42 10.92
N GLY A 80 -10.80 3.27 10.09
CA GLY A 80 -11.41 2.87 8.83
C GLY A 80 -12.57 1.88 8.96
N VAL A 81 -13.22 1.81 10.12
CA VAL A 81 -14.31 0.87 10.39
C VAL A 81 -15.55 1.25 9.58
N GLY A 82 -15.76 2.53 9.38
CA GLY A 82 -16.82 3.11 8.57
C GLY A 82 -16.78 2.62 7.13
N VAL A 83 -15.65 2.83 6.47
CA VAL A 83 -15.48 2.46 5.06
C VAL A 83 -15.35 0.95 4.88
N ALA A 84 -14.76 0.24 5.84
CA ALA A 84 -14.77 -1.22 5.85
C ALA A 84 -16.20 -1.79 5.85
N ALA A 85 -17.11 -1.23 6.66
CA ALA A 85 -18.51 -1.63 6.64
C ALA A 85 -19.14 -1.46 5.25
N LEU A 86 -18.86 -0.32 4.61
CA LEU A 86 -19.36 0.00 3.27
C LEU A 86 -18.83 -1.00 2.25
N LEU A 87 -17.52 -1.20 2.18
CA LEU A 87 -16.87 -2.12 1.25
C LEU A 87 -17.35 -3.57 1.42
N LEU A 88 -17.57 -4.03 2.66
CA LEU A 88 -18.13 -5.36 2.93
C LEU A 88 -19.60 -5.48 2.48
N SER A 89 -20.39 -4.41 2.63
CA SER A 89 -21.79 -4.41 2.20
C SER A 89 -21.98 -4.43 0.67
N VAL A 90 -20.96 -4.03 -0.10
CA VAL A 90 -20.97 -4.13 -1.57
C VAL A 90 -21.04 -5.60 -2.03
N GLY A 91 -20.38 -6.51 -1.31
CA GLY A 91 -20.31 -7.93 -1.67
C GLY A 91 -21.31 -8.85 -0.96
N GLY A 92 -21.91 -8.40 0.15
CA GLY A 92 -22.71 -9.24 1.06
C GLY A 92 -24.21 -8.93 1.14
N GLY A 93 -24.72 -8.03 0.30
CA GLY A 93 -26.05 -7.44 0.44
C GLY A 93 -25.99 -6.16 1.29
N PHE A 94 -26.72 -5.14 0.85
CA PHE A 94 -26.67 -3.76 1.37
C PHE A 94 -27.31 -3.61 2.77
N GLY A 95 -26.80 -4.34 3.76
CA GLY A 95 -27.20 -4.28 5.17
C GLY A 95 -26.07 -3.79 6.09
N ASP A 96 -26.42 -3.41 7.32
CA ASP A 96 -25.44 -3.06 8.36
C ASP A 96 -24.60 -4.30 8.71
N VAL A 97 -23.27 -4.20 8.54
CA VAL A 97 -22.33 -5.21 9.02
C VAL A 97 -22.11 -4.97 10.52
N GLU A 98 -22.58 -5.90 11.38
CA GLU A 98 -22.56 -5.75 12.85
C GLU A 98 -21.16 -5.42 13.42
N SER A 99 -20.09 -5.92 12.80
CA SER A 99 -18.72 -5.56 13.19
C SER A 99 -17.72 -5.70 12.02
N PRO A 100 -17.28 -4.59 11.40
CA PRO A 100 -16.25 -4.59 10.35
C PRO A 100 -14.84 -4.83 10.89
N LEU A 101 -14.62 -4.64 12.19
CA LEU A 101 -13.30 -4.70 12.82
C LEU A 101 -12.62 -6.07 12.66
N PRO A 102 -13.28 -7.21 12.90
CA PRO A 102 -12.66 -8.52 12.66
C PRO A 102 -12.24 -8.73 11.21
N ALA A 103 -13.01 -8.23 10.23
CA ALA A 103 -12.66 -8.33 8.82
C ALA A 103 -11.44 -7.46 8.49
N LEU A 104 -11.34 -6.24 9.04
CA LEU A 104 -10.14 -5.41 8.95
C LEU A 104 -8.93 -6.09 9.60
N GLU A 105 -9.08 -6.61 10.82
CA GLU A 105 -8.02 -7.29 11.56
C GLU A 105 -7.57 -8.59 10.88
N LYS A 106 -8.46 -9.26 10.16
CA LYS A 106 -8.13 -10.44 9.34
C LYS A 106 -7.58 -10.07 7.95
N GLY A 107 -7.66 -8.80 7.54
CA GLY A 107 -7.30 -8.36 6.18
C GLY A 107 -8.30 -8.83 5.11
N ASP A 108 -9.54 -9.07 5.50
CA ASP A 108 -10.65 -9.40 4.60
C ASP A 108 -11.11 -8.20 3.77
N VAL A 109 -10.92 -7.01 4.30
CA VAL A 109 -11.15 -5.73 3.64
C VAL A 109 -9.94 -4.82 3.84
N ALA A 110 -9.63 -4.00 2.83
CA ALA A 110 -8.50 -3.08 2.88
C ALA A 110 -8.71 -2.01 3.97
N PHE A 111 -7.64 -1.73 4.73
CA PHE A 111 -7.61 -0.55 5.60
C PHE A 111 -7.42 0.71 4.73
N ILE A 112 -8.30 1.70 4.96
CA ILE A 112 -8.28 2.99 4.30
C ILE A 112 -8.08 4.06 5.39
N PRO A 113 -7.04 4.90 5.30
CA PRO A 113 -6.77 5.92 6.31
C PRO A 113 -7.80 7.05 6.23
N ALA A 114 -8.05 7.72 7.37
CA ALA A 114 -8.97 8.86 7.45
C ALA A 114 -8.53 10.05 6.60
N ASP A 115 -9.51 10.69 5.96
CA ASP A 115 -9.40 12.01 5.36
C ASP A 115 -8.90 13.02 6.39
N ARG A 116 -8.28 14.08 5.88
CA ARG A 116 -7.58 15.08 6.68
C ARG A 116 -8.32 16.40 6.68
N LEU A 117 -8.31 17.07 7.83
CA LEU A 117 -8.79 18.45 7.93
C LEU A 117 -7.86 19.37 7.11
N PRO A 118 -8.39 20.42 6.46
CA PRO A 118 -7.56 21.41 5.78
C PRO A 118 -6.44 21.94 6.69
N GLY A 119 -5.22 22.09 6.17
CA GLY A 119 -4.06 22.57 6.93
C GLY A 119 -3.30 21.48 7.71
N THR A 120 -3.90 20.29 7.92
CA THR A 120 -3.21 19.22 8.67
C THR A 120 -2.13 18.53 7.83
N SER A 121 -2.31 18.45 6.52
CA SER A 121 -1.32 17.87 5.60
C SER A 121 -0.01 18.66 5.63
N GLU A 122 -0.09 19.99 5.59
CA GLU A 122 1.06 20.90 5.59
C GLU A 122 1.84 20.82 6.91
N VAL A 123 1.14 20.72 8.04
CA VAL A 123 1.77 20.52 9.35
C VAL A 123 2.48 19.16 9.41
N LEU A 124 1.85 18.09 8.90
CA LEU A 124 2.45 16.76 8.86
C LEU A 124 3.69 16.74 7.94
N GLN A 125 3.62 17.42 6.79
CA GLN A 125 4.76 17.59 5.88
C GLN A 125 5.94 18.27 6.59
N LEU A 126 5.69 19.40 7.27
CA LEU A 126 6.71 20.14 8.02
C LEU A 126 7.33 19.31 9.15
N ILE A 127 6.51 18.57 9.90
CA ILE A 127 7.00 17.67 10.95
C ILE A 127 7.86 16.57 10.32
N TRP A 128 7.38 15.93 9.27
CA TRP A 128 8.09 14.83 8.62
C TRP A 128 9.44 15.29 8.05
N ASP A 129 9.47 16.44 7.37
CA ASP A 129 10.70 17.07 6.86
C ASP A 129 11.75 17.32 7.96
N ARG A 130 11.30 17.54 9.20
CA ARG A 130 12.16 17.82 10.35
C ARG A 130 12.68 16.56 11.03
N VAL A 131 11.89 15.48 11.08
CA VAL A 131 12.17 14.30 11.93
C VAL A 131 12.62 13.07 11.16
N ALA A 132 12.21 12.95 9.89
CA ALA A 132 12.51 11.79 9.08
C ALA A 132 13.85 11.96 8.36
N SER A 133 14.75 11.01 8.63
CA SER A 133 16.07 10.90 8.01
C SER A 133 16.45 9.43 7.88
N ARG A 134 17.46 9.13 7.06
CA ARG A 134 18.05 7.77 6.96
C ARG A 134 18.26 7.15 8.34
N SER A 135 18.90 7.89 9.27
CA SER A 135 19.21 7.39 10.61
C SER A 135 17.97 7.13 11.46
N SER A 136 16.97 8.04 11.46
CA SER A 136 15.78 7.85 12.28
C SER A 136 14.92 6.70 11.74
N ILE A 137 14.75 6.61 10.42
CA ILE A 137 13.98 5.55 9.76
C ILE A 137 14.68 4.19 9.92
N SER A 138 15.98 4.11 9.66
CA SER A 138 16.73 2.85 9.81
C SER A 138 16.74 2.36 11.25
N TRP A 139 16.81 3.26 12.23
CA TRP A 139 16.72 2.90 13.64
C TRP A 139 15.37 2.24 13.96
N PHE A 140 14.25 2.76 13.43
CA PHE A 140 12.95 2.10 13.58
C PHE A 140 12.91 0.72 12.92
N GLY A 141 13.56 0.58 11.76
CA GLY A 141 13.64 -0.69 11.02
C GLY A 141 14.47 -1.76 11.71
N SER A 142 15.60 -1.39 12.33
CA SER A 142 16.57 -2.34 12.90
C SER A 142 16.46 -2.53 14.42
N ARG A 143 15.62 -1.75 15.13
CA ARG A 143 15.54 -1.80 16.61
C ARG A 143 15.18 -3.18 17.18
N VAL A 144 14.50 -4.03 16.40
CA VAL A 144 14.05 -5.36 16.85
C VAL A 144 14.99 -6.47 16.41
N SER A 145 15.56 -6.35 15.20
CA SER A 145 16.53 -7.30 14.67
C SER A 145 17.63 -6.51 13.95
N ALA A 146 18.86 -6.67 14.44
CA ALA A 146 20.04 -6.05 13.85
C ALA A 146 20.30 -6.52 12.41
N ASP A 147 19.76 -7.69 12.03
CA ASP A 147 19.87 -8.27 10.69
C ASP A 147 18.86 -7.68 9.69
N SER A 148 18.01 -6.75 10.13
CA SER A 148 17.09 -6.05 9.23
C SER A 148 17.84 -5.11 8.30
N LEU A 149 17.82 -5.41 7.00
CA LEU A 149 18.48 -4.59 5.99
C LEU A 149 17.66 -3.32 5.72
N CYS A 150 18.19 -2.15 6.10
CA CYS A 150 17.54 -0.86 5.85
C CYS A 150 18.15 -0.09 4.68
N TYR A 151 19.46 -0.24 4.45
CA TYR A 151 20.23 0.33 3.34
C TYR A 151 21.59 -0.39 3.25
N PHE A 152 22.32 -0.18 2.15
CA PHE A 152 23.73 -0.56 2.03
C PHE A 152 24.63 0.66 2.24
N ASP A 153 25.51 0.58 3.24
CA ASP A 153 26.51 1.61 3.50
C ASP A 153 27.55 1.62 2.36
N VAL A 154 27.64 2.74 1.64
CA VAL A 154 28.51 2.89 0.47
C VAL A 154 30.00 2.79 0.82
N GLU A 155 30.39 3.09 2.06
CA GLU A 155 31.79 2.96 2.50
C GLU A 155 32.16 1.49 2.74
N LYS A 156 31.19 0.66 3.14
CA LYS A 156 31.36 -0.80 3.28
C LYS A 156 31.14 -1.54 1.96
N HIS A 157 30.29 -0.99 1.11
CA HIS A 157 29.88 -1.59 -0.17
C HIS A 157 30.02 -0.57 -1.31
N PRO A 158 31.24 -0.25 -1.77
CA PRO A 158 31.45 0.79 -2.79
C PRO A 158 30.67 0.58 -4.10
N GLY A 159 30.30 -0.67 -4.43
CA GLY A 159 29.52 -1.02 -5.61
C GLY A 159 28.10 -0.45 -5.65
N VAL A 160 27.53 -0.07 -4.50
CA VAL A 160 26.18 0.56 -4.47
C VAL A 160 26.21 2.06 -4.76
N ARG A 161 27.39 2.66 -4.98
CA ARG A 161 27.52 4.09 -5.29
C ARG A 161 26.78 4.44 -6.58
N GLY A 162 25.90 5.44 -6.49
CA GLY A 162 25.04 5.87 -7.60
C GLY A 162 23.77 5.02 -7.78
N TYR A 163 23.51 4.04 -6.93
CA TYR A 163 22.32 3.18 -7.00
C TYR A 163 21.41 3.34 -5.79
N VAL A 164 20.11 3.17 -6.01
CA VAL A 164 19.07 3.02 -4.98
C VAL A 164 18.13 1.90 -5.36
N ALA A 165 17.56 1.25 -4.35
CA ALA A 165 16.50 0.28 -4.55
C ALA A 165 15.13 0.95 -4.38
N LEU A 166 14.23 0.77 -5.35
CA LEU A 166 12.82 1.14 -5.19
C LEU A 166 12.02 -0.09 -4.76
N THR A 167 11.25 0.05 -3.69
CA THR A 167 10.36 -0.99 -3.19
C THR A 167 8.93 -0.47 -3.11
N ILE A 168 7.97 -1.28 -3.56
CA ILE A 168 6.55 -0.95 -3.64
C ILE A 168 5.77 -1.94 -2.77
N ASP A 169 5.25 -1.45 -1.64
CA ASP A 169 4.46 -2.25 -0.69
C ASP A 169 2.99 -2.35 -1.12
N ASP A 170 2.27 -3.33 -0.57
CA ASP A 170 0.86 -3.63 -0.85
C ASP A 170 0.53 -4.06 -2.29
N ALA A 171 1.54 -4.47 -3.06
CA ALA A 171 1.35 -4.96 -4.42
C ALA A 171 0.63 -6.33 -4.43
N PRO A 172 -0.05 -6.72 -5.54
CA PRO A 172 -0.22 -5.96 -6.79
C PRO A 172 -1.37 -4.94 -6.78
N CYS A 173 -2.53 -5.26 -6.22
CA CYS A 173 -3.66 -4.34 -6.00
C CYS A 173 -4.69 -5.06 -5.11
N ARG A 174 -5.28 -4.34 -4.15
CA ARG A 174 -6.12 -4.88 -3.08
C ARG A 174 -7.60 -4.69 -3.35
N LEU A 175 -7.97 -3.65 -4.11
CA LEU A 175 -9.34 -3.33 -4.50
C LEU A 175 -9.85 -4.15 -5.69
N GLY A 176 -8.98 -4.92 -6.34
CA GLY A 176 -9.31 -5.84 -7.42
C GLY A 176 -8.81 -5.38 -8.81
N PRO A 177 -8.84 -6.26 -9.83
CA PRO A 177 -8.10 -6.04 -11.07
C PRO A 177 -8.45 -4.76 -11.82
N LYS A 178 -9.71 -4.33 -11.76
CA LYS A 178 -10.19 -3.08 -12.38
C LYS A 178 -9.62 -1.81 -11.74
N ASN A 179 -9.20 -1.90 -10.48
CA ASN A 179 -8.58 -0.81 -9.73
C ASN A 179 -7.05 -0.85 -9.78
N SER A 180 -6.47 -1.85 -10.44
CA SER A 180 -5.03 -2.00 -10.51
C SER A 180 -4.40 -0.87 -11.34
N MET A 181 -3.43 -0.17 -10.74
CA MET A 181 -2.58 0.81 -11.46
C MET A 181 -1.23 0.20 -11.86
N LEU A 182 -1.13 -1.14 -11.88
CA LEU A 182 0.09 -1.85 -12.26
C LEU A 182 0.54 -1.53 -13.70
N PRO A 183 -0.35 -1.40 -14.71
CA PRO A 183 0.05 -0.96 -16.05
C PRO A 183 0.71 0.42 -16.08
N GLU A 184 0.18 1.39 -15.33
CA GLU A 184 0.68 2.75 -15.23
C GLU A 184 2.06 2.80 -14.57
N ILE A 185 2.25 2.02 -13.49
CA ILE A 185 3.55 1.89 -12.83
C ILE A 185 4.57 1.25 -13.77
N ARG A 186 4.22 0.15 -14.43
CA ARG A 186 5.12 -0.53 -15.38
C ARG A 186 5.57 0.41 -16.50
N LYS A 187 4.63 1.14 -17.09
CA LYS A 187 4.92 2.15 -18.11
C LYS A 187 5.89 3.21 -17.57
N LEU A 188 5.61 3.75 -16.38
CA LEU A 188 6.41 4.78 -15.76
C LEU A 188 7.84 4.32 -15.43
N LEU A 189 7.98 3.11 -14.87
CA LEU A 189 9.28 2.51 -14.56
C LEU A 189 10.08 2.29 -15.83
N LYS A 190 9.46 1.76 -16.89
CA LYS A 190 10.08 1.56 -18.20
C LYS A 190 10.56 2.87 -18.84
N GLU A 191 9.75 3.93 -18.79
CA GLU A 191 10.12 5.28 -19.29
C GLU A 191 11.37 5.84 -18.59
N HIS A 192 11.57 5.47 -17.32
CA HIS A 192 12.72 5.89 -16.52
C HIS A 192 13.86 4.87 -16.50
N GLN A 193 13.75 3.76 -17.24
CA GLN A 193 14.70 2.63 -17.19
C GLN A 193 14.96 2.15 -15.76
N ALA A 194 13.91 2.19 -14.93
CA ALA A 194 13.94 1.83 -13.53
C ALA A 194 13.38 0.43 -13.31
N GLN A 195 13.90 -0.27 -12.32
CA GLN A 195 13.36 -1.52 -11.81
C GLN A 195 12.97 -1.35 -10.34
N ALA A 196 12.10 -2.22 -9.85
CA ALA A 196 11.54 -2.12 -8.50
C ALA A 196 11.30 -3.52 -7.93
N THR A 197 11.29 -3.61 -6.61
CA THR A 197 10.87 -4.80 -5.87
C THR A 197 9.45 -4.59 -5.37
N PHE A 198 8.51 -5.42 -5.84
CA PHE A 198 7.11 -5.40 -5.43
C PHE A 198 6.93 -6.32 -4.22
N MET A 199 6.61 -5.76 -3.06
CA MET A 199 6.36 -6.53 -1.84
C MET A 199 4.89 -6.97 -1.85
N LEU A 200 4.68 -8.26 -2.13
CA LEU A 200 3.38 -8.81 -2.44
C LEU A 200 2.59 -9.20 -1.19
N LEU A 201 1.31 -8.85 -1.21
CA LEU A 201 0.29 -9.44 -0.35
C LEU A 201 -0.22 -10.73 -0.98
N GLY A 202 0.14 -11.86 -0.37
CA GLY A 202 -0.07 -13.19 -0.92
C GLY A 202 -1.52 -13.48 -1.29
N LYS A 203 -2.50 -12.95 -0.53
CA LYS A 203 -3.94 -13.14 -0.78
C LYS A 203 -4.35 -12.75 -2.20
N PHE A 204 -3.79 -11.67 -2.73
CA PHE A 204 -4.21 -11.12 -4.02
C PHE A 204 -3.49 -11.74 -5.21
N VAL A 205 -2.34 -12.39 -5.01
CA VAL A 205 -1.51 -12.99 -6.08
C VAL A 205 -2.28 -13.80 -7.14
N PRO A 206 -3.24 -14.69 -6.80
CA PRO A 206 -3.92 -15.52 -7.79
C PRO A 206 -4.70 -14.72 -8.84
N GLN A 207 -5.10 -13.49 -8.52
CA GLN A 207 -5.84 -12.62 -9.44
C GLN A 207 -4.93 -11.89 -10.45
N TYR A 208 -3.61 -11.93 -10.25
CA TYR A 208 -2.64 -11.12 -11.00
C TYR A 208 -1.42 -11.93 -11.47
N GLU A 209 -1.52 -13.26 -11.54
CA GLU A 209 -0.35 -14.09 -11.88
C GLU A 209 0.26 -13.72 -13.24
N ALA A 210 -0.58 -13.37 -14.23
CA ALA A 210 -0.12 -12.99 -15.55
C ALA A 210 0.72 -11.70 -15.50
N GLU A 211 0.22 -10.66 -14.84
CA GLU A 211 0.89 -9.38 -14.70
C GLU A 211 2.15 -9.50 -13.84
N LEU A 212 2.12 -10.31 -12.79
CA LEU A 212 3.30 -10.57 -11.95
C LEU A 212 4.40 -11.33 -12.70
N LEU A 213 4.03 -12.27 -13.60
CA LEU A 213 5.00 -12.91 -14.49
C LEU A 213 5.59 -11.92 -15.49
N GLU A 214 4.80 -10.97 -15.98
CA GLU A 214 5.31 -9.91 -16.85
C GLU A 214 6.30 -8.99 -16.10
N LEU A 215 6.01 -8.62 -14.85
CA LEU A 215 6.96 -7.86 -14.02
C LEU A 215 8.32 -8.55 -13.91
N LEU A 216 8.32 -9.86 -13.66
CA LEU A 216 9.55 -10.66 -13.58
C LEU A 216 10.30 -10.66 -14.92
N ARG A 217 9.59 -10.81 -16.05
CA ARG A 217 10.20 -10.76 -17.40
C ARG A 217 10.77 -9.38 -17.74
N GLU A 218 10.21 -8.32 -17.16
CA GLU A 218 10.70 -6.94 -17.28
C GLU A 218 11.88 -6.64 -16.35
N GLY A 219 12.30 -7.60 -15.51
CA GLY A 219 13.43 -7.48 -14.60
C GLY A 219 13.08 -6.82 -13.26
N HIS A 220 11.80 -6.71 -12.93
CA HIS A 220 11.36 -6.39 -11.57
C HIS A 220 11.53 -7.61 -10.65
N GLU A 221 11.48 -7.36 -9.34
CA GLU A 221 11.64 -8.39 -8.32
C GLU A 221 10.36 -8.49 -7.47
N LEU A 222 10.09 -9.67 -6.93
CA LEU A 222 8.98 -9.92 -6.01
C LEU A 222 9.51 -10.24 -4.61
N GLY A 223 8.91 -9.66 -3.58
CA GLY A 223 9.21 -9.94 -2.18
C GLY A 223 7.94 -10.25 -1.39
N ASN A 224 8.09 -10.83 -0.20
CA ASN A 224 6.98 -11.26 0.65
C ASN A 224 6.54 -10.13 1.60
N HIS A 225 5.25 -9.78 1.60
CA HIS A 225 4.64 -8.82 2.53
C HIS A 225 3.52 -9.45 3.39
N GLY A 226 3.59 -10.76 3.61
CA GLY A 226 2.54 -11.55 4.26
C GLY A 226 1.38 -11.86 3.33
N LEU A 227 0.27 -12.35 3.88
CA LEU A 227 -0.94 -12.62 3.09
C LEU A 227 -1.79 -11.37 2.87
N VAL A 228 -1.88 -10.53 3.89
CA VAL A 228 -2.75 -9.35 3.96
C VAL A 228 -2.06 -8.24 4.75
N ASP A 229 -2.41 -6.99 4.45
CA ASP A 229 -1.88 -5.82 5.15
C ASP A 229 -2.54 -5.68 6.53
N LYS A 230 -2.04 -6.48 7.49
CA LYS A 230 -2.47 -6.44 8.89
C LYS A 230 -1.27 -6.46 9.84
N SER A 231 -1.47 -5.93 11.04
CA SER A 231 -0.51 -6.11 12.14
C SER A 231 -0.56 -7.56 12.66
N TYR A 232 0.51 -8.31 12.42
CA TYR A 232 0.69 -9.67 12.96
C TYR A 232 1.05 -9.70 14.46
N GLY A 233 1.20 -8.55 15.13
CA GLY A 233 1.57 -8.48 16.55
C GLY A 233 0.57 -9.15 17.51
N ALA A 234 -0.69 -9.30 17.11
CA ALA A 234 -1.72 -10.03 17.87
C ALA A 234 -2.00 -11.44 17.33
N SER A 235 -1.37 -11.82 16.22
CA SER A 235 -1.48 -13.17 15.68
C SER A 235 -0.65 -14.16 16.49
N SER A 236 -1.09 -15.41 16.54
CA SER A 236 -0.26 -16.48 17.07
C SER A 236 0.98 -16.67 16.19
N PRO A 237 2.08 -17.21 16.74
CA PRO A 237 3.28 -17.50 15.96
C PRO A 237 2.99 -18.39 14.74
N LYS A 238 2.07 -19.35 14.89
CA LYS A 238 1.68 -20.27 13.83
C LYS A 238 0.92 -19.58 12.70
N GLU A 239 -0.04 -18.72 13.02
CA GLU A 239 -0.77 -17.95 11.99
C GLU A 239 0.14 -17.03 11.19
N PHE A 240 1.15 -16.42 11.85
CA PHE A 240 2.15 -15.63 11.15
C PHE A 240 3.03 -16.51 10.25
N GLU A 241 3.52 -17.63 10.78
CA GLU A 241 4.33 -18.60 10.02
C GLU A 241 3.60 -19.08 8.77
N ASP A 242 2.34 -19.52 8.90
CA ASP A 242 1.52 -20.02 7.80
C ASP A 242 1.29 -18.94 6.74
N ALA A 243 1.04 -17.69 7.17
CA ALA A 243 0.86 -16.57 6.24
C ALA A 243 2.14 -16.25 5.46
N VAL A 244 3.29 -16.26 6.13
CA VAL A 244 4.59 -16.05 5.47
C VAL A 244 4.89 -17.18 4.50
N GLU A 245 4.71 -18.43 4.92
CA GLU A 245 4.98 -19.60 4.10
C GLU A 245 4.09 -19.66 2.85
N GLU A 246 2.79 -19.38 3.00
CA GLU A 246 1.87 -19.36 1.88
C GLU A 246 2.22 -18.27 0.86
N CYS A 247 2.57 -17.06 1.32
CA CYS A 247 2.99 -15.99 0.42
C CYS A 247 4.32 -16.34 -0.29
N THR A 248 5.31 -16.87 0.45
CA THR A 248 6.59 -17.35 -0.13
C THR A 248 6.36 -18.42 -1.19
N LYS A 249 5.44 -19.35 -0.95
CA LYS A 249 5.09 -20.39 -1.93
C LYS A 249 4.56 -19.80 -3.23
N ARG A 250 3.64 -18.83 -3.15
CA ARG A 250 3.05 -18.16 -4.32
C ARG A 250 4.11 -17.38 -5.10
N ILE A 251 5.00 -16.66 -4.41
CA ILE A 251 6.12 -15.93 -5.03
C ILE A 251 7.10 -16.89 -5.71
N THR A 252 7.51 -17.95 -5.02
CA THR A 252 8.44 -18.95 -5.55
C THR A 252 7.88 -19.61 -6.82
N ASP A 253 6.60 -19.98 -6.82
CA ASP A 253 5.92 -20.54 -8.00
C ASP A 253 6.01 -19.61 -9.21
N LEU A 254 5.71 -18.31 -9.03
CA LEU A 254 5.82 -17.31 -10.09
C LEU A 254 7.26 -17.16 -10.58
N GLN A 255 8.24 -17.12 -9.67
CA GLN A 255 9.66 -17.02 -10.03
C GLN A 255 10.13 -18.23 -10.84
N CYS A 256 9.74 -19.45 -10.45
CA CYS A 256 10.04 -20.66 -11.21
C CYS A 256 9.37 -20.65 -12.60
N ARG A 257 8.10 -20.24 -12.70
CA ARG A 257 7.36 -20.11 -13.97
C ARG A 257 7.91 -19.01 -14.87
N ALA A 258 8.54 -17.99 -14.31
CA ALA A 258 9.26 -16.97 -15.06
C ALA A 258 10.66 -17.44 -15.54
N GLY A 259 11.09 -18.65 -15.16
CA GLY A 259 12.36 -19.23 -15.57
C GLY A 259 13.57 -18.75 -14.74
N LEU A 260 13.34 -18.19 -13.56
CA LEU A 260 14.42 -17.82 -12.65
C LEU A 260 15.01 -19.08 -11.99
N SER A 261 16.32 -19.07 -11.73
CA SER A 261 17.02 -20.15 -11.01
C SER A 261 17.33 -19.80 -9.56
N SER A 262 17.39 -18.51 -9.24
CA SER A 262 17.71 -17.98 -7.93
C SER A 262 16.98 -16.66 -7.69
N ALA A 263 16.74 -16.32 -6.44
CA ALA A 263 16.15 -15.05 -6.03
C ALA A 263 16.60 -14.68 -4.61
N PHE A 264 16.48 -13.41 -4.25
CA PHE A 264 16.62 -13.01 -2.85
C PHE A 264 15.30 -13.24 -2.11
N PRO A 265 15.32 -13.92 -0.95
CA PRO A 265 14.13 -14.29 -0.21
C PRO A 265 13.65 -13.14 0.70
N TRP A 266 13.29 -12.00 0.11
CA TRP A 266 12.90 -10.81 0.88
C TRP A 266 11.57 -10.99 1.61
N PHE A 267 11.54 -10.53 2.85
CA PHE A 267 10.33 -10.35 3.64
C PHE A 267 10.32 -8.95 4.24
N ARG A 268 9.19 -8.22 4.11
CA ARG A 268 8.96 -6.98 4.85
C ARG A 268 7.73 -7.15 5.74
N PRO A 269 7.82 -6.91 7.06
CA PRO A 269 6.66 -6.99 7.93
C PRO A 269 5.66 -5.85 7.59
N PRO A 270 4.36 -6.15 7.45
CA PRO A 270 3.35 -5.10 7.29
C PRO A 270 3.43 -4.05 8.38
N HIS A 271 3.15 -2.80 7.99
CA HIS A 271 3.23 -1.62 8.84
C HIS A 271 4.63 -1.37 9.45
N GLY A 272 5.68 -2.04 8.96
CA GLY A 272 7.03 -2.02 9.54
C GLY A 272 7.10 -2.57 10.97
N ARG A 273 6.10 -3.35 11.40
CA ARG A 273 6.01 -3.87 12.77
C ARG A 273 6.57 -5.29 12.87
N LEU A 274 7.77 -5.38 13.40
CA LEU A 274 8.45 -6.65 13.68
C LEU A 274 8.44 -6.95 15.19
N SER A 275 8.21 -8.20 15.57
CA SER A 275 8.48 -8.71 16.92
C SER A 275 9.66 -9.69 16.90
N ALA A 276 10.27 -9.95 18.05
CA ALA A 276 11.37 -10.94 18.14
C ALA A 276 10.92 -12.34 17.69
N VAL A 277 9.67 -12.71 17.98
CA VAL A 277 9.08 -13.99 17.54
C VAL A 277 8.94 -14.02 16.02
N MET A 278 8.45 -12.94 15.41
CA MET A 278 8.36 -12.83 13.96
C MET A 278 9.74 -12.89 13.31
N ALA A 279 10.72 -12.16 13.84
CA ALA A 279 12.09 -12.16 13.33
C ALA A 279 12.69 -13.57 13.32
N LYS A 280 12.52 -14.33 14.42
CA LYS A 280 12.96 -15.71 14.52
C LYS A 280 12.28 -16.63 13.50
N ILE A 281 10.97 -16.46 13.28
CA ILE A 281 10.25 -17.26 12.28
C ILE A 281 10.74 -16.94 10.86
N VAL A 282 10.95 -15.66 10.54
CA VAL A 282 11.48 -15.23 9.23
C VAL A 282 12.87 -15.83 8.99
N GLU A 283 13.74 -15.81 10.00
CA GLU A 283 15.05 -16.46 9.96
C GLU A 283 14.94 -17.99 9.79
N GLN A 284 14.06 -18.66 10.54
CA GLN A 284 13.82 -20.10 10.41
C GLN A 284 13.29 -20.51 9.03
N LYS A 285 12.55 -19.62 8.36
CA LYS A 285 12.10 -19.79 6.97
C LYS A 285 13.18 -19.35 5.96
N ALA A 286 14.38 -19.02 6.41
CA ALA A 286 15.50 -18.56 5.60
C ALA A 286 15.15 -17.36 4.70
N LEU A 287 14.27 -16.48 5.20
CA LEU A 287 13.92 -15.22 4.58
C LEU A 287 14.79 -14.09 5.17
N ARG A 288 14.94 -12.99 4.43
CA ARG A 288 15.70 -11.81 4.85
C ARG A 288 14.77 -10.64 5.08
N ILE A 289 14.89 -10.00 6.24
CA ILE A 289 14.08 -8.84 6.58
C ILE A 289 14.58 -7.63 5.78
N LEU A 290 13.74 -7.13 4.87
CA LEU A 290 13.99 -5.95 4.04
C LEU A 290 13.15 -4.77 4.56
N MET A 291 13.80 -3.82 5.21
CA MET A 291 13.20 -2.57 5.66
C MET A 291 13.49 -1.45 4.65
N CYS A 292 13.53 -0.20 5.11
CA CYS A 292 13.90 0.95 4.30
C CYS A 292 14.62 1.98 5.18
N ASP A 293 15.31 2.92 4.53
CA ASP A 293 15.85 4.12 5.15
C ASP A 293 15.18 5.39 4.61
N THR A 294 14.43 5.27 3.52
CA THR A 294 13.82 6.40 2.81
C THR A 294 12.31 6.19 2.65
N TYR A 295 11.52 6.88 3.46
CA TYR A 295 10.06 6.74 3.52
C TYR A 295 9.35 8.06 3.82
N ALA A 296 8.32 8.39 3.05
CA ALA A 296 7.59 9.67 3.11
C ALA A 296 6.26 9.59 3.89
N CYS A 297 5.99 8.51 4.61
CA CYS A 297 4.72 8.34 5.32
C CYS A 297 3.48 8.48 4.40
N CYS A 298 3.56 7.97 3.16
CA CYS A 298 2.53 8.20 2.13
C CYS A 298 1.11 7.66 2.42
N PRO A 299 0.85 6.73 3.37
CA PRO A 299 -0.51 6.47 3.84
C PRO A 299 -1.12 7.62 4.66
N VAL A 300 -0.26 8.46 5.26
CA VAL A 300 -0.65 9.57 6.13
C VAL A 300 -0.56 10.92 5.41
N ILE A 301 0.55 11.16 4.69
CA ILE A 301 0.77 12.36 3.90
C ILE A 301 0.28 12.09 2.48
N GLN A 302 -0.92 12.56 2.18
CA GLN A 302 -1.64 12.28 0.92
C GLN A 302 -1.33 13.33 -0.17
N ASP A 303 -0.05 13.65 -0.36
CA ASP A 303 0.43 14.66 -1.31
C ASP A 303 1.57 14.07 -2.14
N GLY A 304 1.28 13.76 -3.40
CA GLY A 304 2.23 13.10 -4.29
C GLY A 304 3.48 13.95 -4.57
N ASP A 305 3.32 15.26 -4.76
CA ASP A 305 4.44 16.14 -5.06
C ASP A 305 5.39 16.28 -3.85
N PHE A 306 4.84 16.43 -2.64
CA PHE A 306 5.63 16.35 -1.42
C PHE A 306 6.32 14.99 -1.28
N ILE A 307 5.60 13.87 -1.44
CA ILE A 307 6.16 12.52 -1.32
C ILE A 307 7.37 12.37 -2.25
N GLY A 308 7.22 12.71 -3.53
CA GLY A 308 8.29 12.56 -4.51
C GLY A 308 9.49 13.45 -4.22
N ARG A 309 9.27 14.73 -3.84
CA ARG A 309 10.34 15.65 -3.42
C ARG A 309 11.06 15.19 -2.16
N PHE A 310 10.32 14.75 -1.16
CA PHE A 310 10.89 14.25 0.09
C PHE A 310 11.78 13.03 -0.16
N LEU A 311 11.24 12.00 -0.83
CA LEU A 311 11.98 10.78 -1.15
C LEU A 311 13.20 11.09 -2.04
N GLY A 312 13.00 11.93 -3.06
CA GLY A 312 14.04 12.35 -4.00
C GLY A 312 15.16 13.14 -3.35
N LYS A 313 14.89 13.90 -2.28
CA LYS A 313 15.89 14.62 -1.48
C LYS A 313 16.62 13.70 -0.49
N GLN A 314 15.89 12.81 0.18
CA GLN A 314 16.41 11.96 1.26
C GLN A 314 17.17 10.73 0.77
N ALA A 315 16.89 10.25 -0.44
CA ALA A 315 17.59 9.11 -0.99
C ALA A 315 19.10 9.39 -1.12
N GLU A 316 19.93 8.48 -0.61
CA GLU A 316 21.39 8.51 -0.77
C GLU A 316 21.85 7.23 -1.47
N HIS A 317 23.16 7.12 -1.74
CA HIS A 317 23.71 5.88 -2.29
C HIS A 317 23.40 4.68 -1.39
N GLY A 318 22.96 3.58 -1.99
CA GLY A 318 22.58 2.37 -1.27
C GLY A 318 21.26 2.43 -0.50
N SER A 319 20.48 3.52 -0.63
CA SER A 319 19.17 3.62 0.00
C SER A 319 18.19 2.59 -0.54
N ILE A 320 17.28 2.15 0.34
CA ILE A 320 16.10 1.38 0.00
C ILE A 320 14.88 2.28 0.23
N ILE A 321 14.21 2.64 -0.86
CA ILE A 321 13.08 3.57 -0.89
C ILE A 321 11.78 2.79 -0.80
N LEU A 322 10.88 3.23 0.08
CA LEU A 322 9.54 2.66 0.23
C LEU A 322 8.47 3.63 -0.28
N ILE A 323 7.65 3.14 -1.20
CA ILE A 323 6.35 3.72 -1.53
C ILE A 323 5.29 2.61 -1.53
N HIS A 324 4.01 2.96 -1.37
CA HIS A 324 2.93 1.99 -1.45
C HIS A 324 2.35 1.95 -2.87
N MET A 325 1.83 0.79 -3.26
CA MET A 325 1.13 0.57 -4.51
C MET A 325 -0.08 1.53 -4.62
N PRO A 326 -0.11 2.43 -5.63
CA PRO A 326 -1.31 3.18 -5.97
C PRO A 326 -2.36 2.26 -6.59
N GLU A 327 -3.63 2.54 -6.29
CA GLU A 327 -4.80 1.83 -6.81
C GLU A 327 -5.81 2.89 -7.27
N HIS A 328 -6.54 2.67 -8.36
CA HIS A 328 -7.59 3.60 -8.79
C HIS A 328 -8.62 3.71 -7.67
N GLY A 329 -8.91 4.94 -7.25
CA GLY A 329 -9.76 5.25 -6.11
C GLY A 329 -9.14 5.11 -4.73
N PHE A 330 -7.84 4.82 -4.65
CA PHE A 330 -7.14 4.69 -3.38
C PHE A 330 -5.61 4.90 -3.47
N ARG A 331 -5.12 5.91 -2.75
CA ARG A 331 -3.69 6.31 -2.74
C ARG A 331 -3.11 6.63 -4.13
N GLU A 332 -3.92 7.14 -5.05
CA GLU A 332 -3.47 7.56 -6.38
C GLU A 332 -2.30 8.56 -6.33
N TRP A 333 -2.21 9.36 -5.25
CA TRP A 333 -1.08 10.26 -5.00
C TRP A 333 0.29 9.56 -4.96
N CYS A 334 0.34 8.25 -4.66
CA CYS A 334 1.58 7.48 -4.75
C CYS A 334 2.09 7.36 -6.20
N LEU A 335 1.23 7.35 -7.21
CA LEU A 335 1.69 7.39 -8.61
C LEU A 335 2.36 8.72 -8.92
N LEU A 336 1.75 9.85 -8.52
CA LEU A 336 2.35 11.18 -8.68
C LEU A 336 3.67 11.31 -7.90
N GLY A 337 3.72 10.75 -6.69
CA GLY A 337 4.94 10.67 -5.89
C GLY A 337 6.04 9.86 -6.57
N LEU A 338 5.69 8.73 -7.19
CA LEU A 338 6.63 7.93 -7.95
C LEU A 338 7.16 8.67 -9.19
N GLN A 339 6.29 9.36 -9.94
CA GLN A 339 6.69 10.18 -11.09
C GLN A 339 7.71 11.25 -10.68
N THR A 340 7.40 11.98 -9.61
CA THR A 340 8.23 13.08 -9.09
C THR A 340 9.55 12.57 -8.50
N LEU A 341 9.54 11.40 -7.85
CA LEU A 341 10.72 10.72 -7.34
C LEU A 341 11.68 10.31 -8.47
N LEU A 342 11.18 9.60 -9.48
CA LEU A 342 12.01 9.07 -10.57
C LEU A 342 12.67 10.20 -11.37
N LYS A 343 11.96 11.32 -11.58
CA LYS A 343 12.52 12.53 -12.19
C LYS A 343 13.71 13.08 -11.38
N GLN A 344 13.54 13.26 -10.07
CA GLN A 344 14.61 13.79 -9.21
C GLN A 344 15.82 12.86 -9.11
N LEU A 345 15.59 11.54 -9.00
CA LEU A 345 16.70 10.59 -8.98
C LEU A 345 17.49 10.62 -10.29
N LYS A 346 16.80 10.76 -11.43
CA LYS A 346 17.43 10.95 -12.75
C LYS A 346 18.25 12.23 -12.80
N GLU A 347 17.71 13.36 -12.33
CA GLU A 347 18.44 14.65 -12.24
C GLU A 347 19.68 14.56 -11.35
N ARG A 348 19.65 13.70 -10.33
CA ARG A 348 20.78 13.40 -9.44
C ARG A 348 21.71 12.29 -9.96
N ASN A 349 21.52 11.81 -11.19
CA ASN A 349 22.28 10.71 -11.79
C ASN A 349 22.27 9.41 -10.96
N MET A 350 21.17 9.14 -10.26
CA MET A 350 20.97 7.91 -9.47
C MET A 350 20.19 6.88 -10.27
N LYS A 351 20.71 5.66 -10.34
CA LYS A 351 20.05 4.53 -10.99
C LYS A 351 19.12 3.82 -10.01
N VAL A 352 17.91 3.52 -10.47
CA VAL A 352 16.86 2.87 -9.69
C VAL A 352 16.78 1.40 -10.07
N VAL A 353 17.08 0.52 -9.12
CA VAL A 353 17.17 -0.92 -9.32
C VAL A 353 16.29 -1.68 -8.33
N THR A 354 16.19 -3.00 -8.49
CA THR A 354 15.58 -3.88 -7.47
C THR A 354 16.45 -3.97 -6.22
N ALA A 355 15.86 -4.32 -5.08
CA ALA A 355 16.58 -4.59 -3.84
C ALA A 355 17.59 -5.73 -4.00
N GLY A 356 17.25 -6.79 -4.73
CA GLY A 356 18.17 -7.87 -5.09
C GLY A 356 19.35 -7.37 -5.91
N LYS A 357 19.11 -6.51 -6.91
CA LYS A 357 20.21 -5.96 -7.71
C LYS A 357 21.13 -5.07 -6.90
N LEU A 358 20.56 -4.28 -5.99
CA LEU A 358 21.35 -3.48 -5.05
C LEU A 358 22.18 -4.38 -4.11
N ALA A 359 21.63 -5.50 -3.66
CA ALA A 359 22.34 -6.49 -2.84
C ALA A 359 23.48 -7.17 -3.61
N GLU A 360 23.31 -7.52 -4.89
CA GLU A 360 24.40 -8.00 -5.75
C GLU A 360 25.53 -6.99 -5.88
N LEU A 361 25.20 -5.71 -6.07
CA LEU A 361 26.19 -4.62 -6.11
C LEU A 361 26.92 -4.45 -4.78
N ALA A 362 26.30 -4.86 -3.67
CA ALA A 362 26.91 -4.92 -2.36
C ALA A 362 27.74 -6.20 -2.11
N GLY A 363 27.77 -7.13 -3.08
CA GLY A 363 28.51 -8.40 -3.00
C GLY A 363 27.72 -9.56 -2.39
N TRP A 364 26.40 -9.44 -2.27
CA TRP A 364 25.54 -10.54 -1.82
C TRP A 364 25.11 -11.42 -3.00
N SER A 365 24.83 -12.68 -2.73
CA SER A 365 24.34 -13.63 -3.74
C SER A 365 22.88 -14.01 -3.47
N PRO A 366 22.06 -14.20 -4.51
CA PRO A 366 20.72 -14.75 -4.37
C PRO A 366 20.78 -16.23 -3.97
N GLU A 367 19.70 -16.74 -3.39
CA GLU A 367 19.56 -18.15 -3.02
C GLU A 367 18.96 -18.95 -4.18
N PRO A 368 19.36 -20.22 -4.39
CA PRO A 368 18.72 -21.09 -5.37
C PRO A 368 17.22 -21.28 -5.08
N LEU A 369 16.38 -21.13 -6.11
CA LEU A 369 14.97 -21.50 -6.01
C LEU A 369 14.87 -23.03 -5.84
N GLY A 370 13.90 -23.49 -5.05
CA GLY A 370 13.78 -24.92 -4.72
C GLY A 370 14.44 -25.34 -3.41
N ARG A 371 15.36 -24.53 -2.83
CA ARG A 371 16.00 -24.83 -1.54
C ARG A 371 15.01 -24.82 -0.37
N GLN A 372 13.99 -23.97 -0.44
CA GLN A 372 12.97 -23.80 0.60
C GLN A 372 11.65 -24.51 0.25
N MET A 373 11.24 -24.49 -1.02
CA MET A 373 10.00 -25.14 -1.50
C MET A 373 10.17 -25.60 -2.96
N PRO A 374 9.72 -26.81 -3.32
CA PRO A 374 9.89 -27.33 -4.68
C PRO A 374 9.13 -26.48 -5.72
N CYS A 375 9.81 -26.10 -6.81
CA CYS A 375 9.19 -25.46 -7.96
C CYS A 375 8.14 -26.41 -8.57
N LYS A 376 6.90 -25.94 -8.75
CA LYS A 376 5.98 -26.59 -9.68
C LYS A 376 6.37 -26.13 -11.08
N LEU A 377 7.21 -26.91 -11.76
CA LEU A 377 7.42 -26.70 -13.19
C LEU A 377 6.08 -26.97 -13.88
N ALA A 378 5.54 -25.97 -14.59
CA ALA A 378 4.42 -26.18 -15.48
C ALA A 378 4.91 -27.11 -16.61
N LEU A 379 4.26 -28.28 -16.73
CA LEU A 379 4.43 -29.20 -17.86
C LEU A 379 3.67 -28.66 -19.08
#